data_AF-G0AGI7-F1
#
_entry.id   AF-G0AGI7-F1
#
_cell.length_a   1.000
_cell.length_b   1.000
_cell.length_c   1.000
_cell.angle_alpha   90.00
_cell.angle_beta   90.00
_cell.angle_gamma   90.00
#
_symmetry.space_group_name_H-M   'P 1'
#
loop_
_entity.id
_entity.type
_entity.pdbx_description
1 polymer ?
#
loop_
_entity_poly.entity_id
_entity_poly.type
_entity_poly.pdbx_seq_one_letter_code
_entity_poly.pdbx_strand_id
1 'polypeptide(L)' 'MIDMVAVCEARADVFRYAWFTGRWNNDSHFTSLLGAPGQLTDLGRLYLSLPH' A
#
# COMPACT_ATOMS: atom_id res chain seq x y z
N MET A 1 4.74 -0.71 -6.06
CA MET A 1 3.37 -0.58 -5.53
C MET A 1 2.40 -0.16 -6.62
N ILE A 2 2.59 0.99 -7.27
CA ILE A 2 1.70 1.54 -8.30
C ILE A 2 1.27 0.49 -9.32
N ASP A 3 2.23 -0.18 -9.98
CA ASP A 3 1.93 -1.17 -11.01
C ASP A 3 1.13 -2.38 -10.48
N MET A 4 1.42 -2.84 -9.25
CA MET A 4 0.71 -3.98 -8.67
C MET A 4 -0.74 -3.63 -8.31
N VAL A 5 -0.98 -2.43 -7.80
CA VAL A 5 -2.34 -1.93 -7.55
C VAL A 5 -3.10 -1.83 -8.88
N ALA A 6 -2.50 -1.21 -9.91
CA ALA A 6 -3.13 -1.12 -11.22
C ALA A 6 -3.48 -2.49 -11.83
N VAL A 7 -2.61 -3.50 -11.67
CA VAL A 7 -2.90 -4.88 -12.10
C VAL A 7 -4.05 -5.49 -11.30
N CYS A 8 -4.09 -5.30 -9.99
CA CYS A 8 -5.20 -5.79 -9.16
C CYS A 8 -6.53 -5.13 -9.55
N GLU A 9 -6.55 -3.82 -9.79
CA GLU A 9 -7.78 -3.11 -10.18
C GLU A 9 -8.27 -3.47 -11.59
N ALA A 10 -7.36 -3.75 -12.53
CA ALA A 10 -7.74 -4.08 -13.91
C ALA A 10 -8.30 -5.51 -14.08
N ARG A 11 -8.11 -6.37 -13.08
CA ARG A 11 -8.39 -7.81 -13.19
C ARG A 11 -9.75 -8.18 -12.62
N ALA A 12 -10.65 -8.61 -13.49
CA ALA A 12 -11.99 -9.07 -13.10
C ALA A 12 -11.98 -10.29 -12.15
N ASP A 13 -10.88 -11.05 -12.10
CA ASP A 13 -10.69 -12.20 -11.22
C ASP A 13 -10.05 -11.85 -9.85
N VAL A 14 -9.75 -10.57 -9.60
CA VAL A 14 -9.25 -10.08 -8.31
C VAL A 14 -10.38 -9.34 -7.59
N PHE A 15 -10.99 -10.00 -6.61
CA PHE A 15 -12.08 -9.39 -5.84
C PHE A 15 -11.58 -8.38 -4.81
N ARG A 16 -10.48 -8.69 -4.11
CA ARG A 16 -9.83 -7.85 -3.09
C ARG A 16 -8.35 -8.17 -2.97
N TYR A 17 -7.56 -7.20 -2.54
CA TYR A 17 -6.15 -7.35 -2.23
C TYR A 17 -5.80 -6.58 -0.95
N ALA A 18 -4.67 -6.92 -0.34
CA ALA A 18 -4.19 -6.27 0.87
C ALA A 18 -2.69 -6.04 0.78
N TRP A 19 -2.26 -4.80 1.04
CA TRP A 19 -0.85 -4.47 1.16
C TRP A 19 -0.30 -4.94 2.51
N PHE A 20 0.89 -5.54 2.48
CA PHE A 20 1.63 -5.90 3.69
C PHE A 20 2.81 -4.92 3.86
N THR A 21 2.88 -4.11 4.91
CA THR A 21 2.08 -4.11 6.15
C THR A 21 1.80 -2.68 6.65
N GLY A 22 0.99 -2.55 7.71
CA GLY A 22 0.76 -1.27 8.36
C GLY A 22 2.04 -0.66 8.93
N ARG A 23 2.80 -1.41 9.74
CA ARG A 23 4.09 -1.02 10.29
C ARG A 23 5.04 -2.21 10.35
N TRP A 24 6.28 -2.01 9.95
CA TRP A 24 7.34 -3.00 10.07
C TRP A 24 8.57 -2.42 10.75
N ASN A 25 9.22 -3.21 11.60
CA ASN A 25 10.50 -2.84 12.20
C ASN A 25 11.65 -3.34 11.32
N ASN A 26 12.71 -2.55 11.17
CA ASN A 26 13.79 -2.80 10.20
C ASN A 26 13.28 -2.89 8.75
N ASP A 27 12.48 -1.88 8.35
CA ASP A 27 11.85 -1.80 7.03
C ASP A 27 12.83 -1.34 5.94
N SER A 28 13.73 -2.24 5.55
CA SER A 28 14.75 -2.00 4.52
C SER A 28 14.18 -1.77 3.12
N HIS A 29 12.90 -2.08 2.90
CA HIS A 29 12.22 -1.97 1.62
C HIS A 29 11.13 -0.89 1.62
N PHE A 30 11.03 -0.09 2.68
CA PHE A 30 10.09 1.03 2.80
C PHE A 30 8.63 0.63 2.54
N THR A 31 8.22 -0.50 3.10
CA THR A 31 6.90 -1.13 2.90
C THR A 31 5.81 -0.63 3.85
N SER A 32 6.16 0.06 4.93
CA SER A 32 5.22 0.50 5.96
C SER A 32 4.31 1.64 5.49
N LEU A 33 2.99 1.44 5.61
CA LEU A 33 2.00 2.49 5.29
C LEU A 33 1.85 3.54 6.40
N LEU A 34 2.21 3.19 7.64
CA LEU A 34 2.03 4.04 8.82
C LEU A 34 3.37 4.34 9.50
N GLY A 35 3.52 5.59 9.92
CA GLY A 35 4.62 6.06 10.78
C GLY A 35 4.17 6.09 12.24
N ALA A 36 4.25 7.25 12.89
CA ALA A 36 3.70 7.46 14.23
C ALA A 36 2.18 7.12 14.31
N PRO A 37 1.61 6.98 15.53
CA PRO A 37 0.17 6.82 15.69
C PRO A 37 -0.61 7.91 14.93
N GLY A 38 -1.55 7.51 14.07
CA GLY A 38 -2.35 8.42 13.25
C GLY A 38 -1.65 9.05 12.04
N GLN A 39 -0.40 8.70 11.74
CA GLN A 39 0.37 9.30 10.65
C GLN A 39 0.63 8.33 9.50
N LEU A 40 0.27 8.73 8.27
CA LEU A 40 0.66 8.04 7.04
C LEU A 40 2.11 8.37 6.68
N THR A 41 2.84 7.36 6.19
CA THR A 41 4.10 7.55 5.46
C THR A 41 3.82 8.10 4.07
N ASP A 42 4.86 8.48 3.33
CA ASP A 42 4.70 8.88 1.92
C ASP A 42 4.13 7.73 1.09
N LEU A 43 4.56 6.49 1.36
CA LEU A 43 3.99 5.29 0.76
C LEU A 43 2.50 5.11 1.11
N GLY A 44 2.12 5.34 2.38
CA GLY A 44 0.73 5.28 2.82
C GLY A 44 -0.16 6.29 2.11
N ARG A 45 0.31 7.54 1.96
CA ARG A 45 -0.42 8.56 1.19
C ARG A 45 -0.52 8.19 -0.29
N LEU A 46 0.56 7.67 -0.87
CA LEU A 46 0.56 7.18 -2.24
C LEU A 46 -0.49 6.07 -2.43
N TYR A 47 -0.47 5.03 -1.58
CA TYR A 47 -1.40 3.90 -1.66
C TYR A 47 -2.88 4.34 -1.64
N LEU A 48 -3.23 5.31 -0.79
CA LEU A 48 -4.60 5.83 -0.72
C LEU A 48 -4.98 6.76 -1.88
N SER A 49 -4.00 7.36 -2.55
CA SER A 49 -4.25 8.25 -3.70
C SER A 49 -4.38 7.52 -5.04
N LEU A 50 -4.09 6.22 -5.09
CA LEU A 50 -4.15 5.47 -6.34
C LEU A 50 -5.61 5.27 -6.80
N PRO A 51 -5.86 5.23 -8.13
CA PRO A 51 -7.17 4.90 -8.68
C PRO A 51 -7.63 3.50 -8.25
N HIS A 52 -8.95 3.35 -8.14
CA HIS A 52 -9.69 2.15 -7.79
C HIS A 52 -10.91 2.01 -8.71
#